data_AF-A0AAW6BN11-F1
#
_entry.id   AF-A0AAW6BN11-F1
#
_cell.length_a   1.000
_cell.length_b   1.000
_cell.length_c   1.000
_cell.angle_alpha   90.00
_cell.angle_beta   90.00
_cell.angle_gamma   90.00
#
_symmetry.space_group_name_H-M   'P 1'
#
loop_
_entity.id
_entity.type
_entity.pdbx_description
1 polymer ?
#
loop_
_entity_poly.entity_id
_entity_poly.type
_entity_poly.pdbx_seq_one_letter_code
_entity_poly.pdbx_strand_id
1 'polypeptide(L)' 'MRLTEEFRLQLEAEMKKDGDTSLATWIKRILRKELLARGIEPKG' A
#
# COMPACT_ATOMS: atom_id res chain seq x y z
N MET A 1 12.58 6.01 -2.56
CA MET A 1 12.55 4.79 -3.39
C MET A 1 11.88 5.14 -4.71
N ARG A 2 12.50 4.84 -5.85
CA ARG A 2 11.89 5.09 -7.16
C ARG A 2 11.21 3.80 -7.61
N LEU A 3 9.90 3.86 -7.83
CA LEU A 3 9.14 2.78 -8.44
C LEU A 3 9.33 2.86 -9.96
N THR A 4 9.41 1.73 -10.65
CA THR A 4 9.25 1.71 -12.09
C THR A 4 7.81 2.14 -12.43
N GLU A 5 7.62 2.70 -13.62
CA GLU A 5 6.29 3.16 -14.05
C GLU A 5 5.27 2.02 -14.05
N GLU A 6 5.66 0.86 -14.56
CA GLU A 6 4.82 -0.34 -14.59
C GLU A 6 4.40 -0.79 -13.18
N PHE A 7 5.32 -0.80 -12.23
CA PHE A 7 5.01 -1.20 -10.86
C PHE A 7 4.09 -0.17 -10.18
N ARG A 8 4.27 1.12 -10.48
CA ARG A 8 3.35 2.16 -10.01
C ARG A 8 1.94 1.97 -10.55
N LEU A 9 1.80 1.68 -11.85
CA LEU A 9 0.49 1.45 -12.47
C LEU A 9 -0.25 0.25 -11.86
N GLN A 10 0.47 -0.83 -11.55
CA GLN A 10 -0.09 -1.98 -10.85
C GLN A 10 -0.64 -1.59 -9.47
N LEU A 11 0.14 -0.84 -8.69
CA LEU A 11 -0.29 -0.39 -7.36
C LEU A 11 -1.50 0.56 -7.44
N GLU A 12 -1.53 1.47 -8.42
CA GLU A 12 -2.66 2.38 -8.62
C GLU A 12 -3.94 1.64 -9.06
N ALA A 13 -3.81 0.56 -9.83
CA ALA A 13 -4.94 -0.29 -10.22
C ALA A 13 -5.54 -1.02 -9.00
N GLU A 14 -4.71 -1.64 -8.17
CA GLU A 14 -5.16 -2.31 -6.94
C GLU A 14 -5.72 -1.32 -5.91
N MET A 15 -5.08 -0.15 -5.75
CA MET A 15 -5.61 0.94 -4.92
C MET A 15 -7.05 1.33 -5.30
N LYS A 16 -7.31 1.47 -6.61
CA LYS A 16 -8.64 1.81 -7.12
C LYS A 16 -9.67 0.71 -6.83
N LYS A 17 -9.29 -0.57 -6.92
CA LYS A 17 -10.16 -1.71 -6.56
C LYS A 17 -10.53 -1.69 -5.08
N ASP A 18 -9.60 -1.26 -4.24
CA ASP A 18 -9.79 -1.09 -2.81
C ASP A 18 -10.60 0.17 -2.42
N GLY A 19 -10.93 1.04 -3.40
CA GLY A 19 -11.69 2.28 -3.19
C GLY A 19 -10.87 3.45 -2.63
N ASP A 20 -9.54 3.34 -2.58
CA ASP A 20 -8.66 4.40 -2.11
C ASP A 20 -8.33 5.40 -3.23
N THR A 21 -8.17 6.68 -2.87
CA THR A 21 -7.85 7.77 -3.81
C THR A 21 -6.39 8.23 -3.71
N SER A 22 -5.67 7.79 -2.67
CA SER A 22 -4.30 8.20 -2.37
C SER A 22 -3.37 6.99 -2.29
N LEU A 23 -2.46 6.88 -3.25
CA LEU A 23 -1.53 5.76 -3.35
C LEU A 23 -0.66 5.62 -2.10
N ALA A 24 -0.19 6.75 -1.56
CA ALA A 24 0.61 6.76 -0.34
C ALA A 24 -0.17 6.27 0.89
N THR A 25 -1.44 6.67 1.00
CA THR A 25 -2.32 6.24 2.11
C THR A 25 -2.66 4.76 2.00
N TRP A 26 -2.98 4.30 0.79
CA TRP A 26 -3.24 2.90 0.49
C TRP A 26 -2.03 2.02 0.81
N ILE A 27 -0.84 2.39 0.32
CA ILE A 27 0.40 1.67 0.61
C ILE A 27 0.64 1.58 2.13
N LYS A 28 0.50 2.68 2.87
CA LYS A 28 0.63 2.64 4.34
C LYS A 28 -0.38 1.67 4.97
N ARG A 29 -1.63 1.67 4.51
CA ARG A 29 -2.67 0.76 5.00
C ARG A 29 -2.31 -0.71 4.74
N ILE A 30 -1.84 -1.04 3.53
CA ILE A 30 -1.39 -2.40 3.18
C ILE A 30 -0.18 -2.81 4.05
N LEU A 31 0.81 -1.94 4.21
CA LEU A 31 1.98 -2.22 5.04
C LEU A 31 1.61 -2.43 6.52
N ARG A 32 0.70 -1.63 7.07
CA ARG A 32 0.21 -1.82 8.45
C ARG A 32 -0.51 -3.17 8.61
N LYS A 33 -1.34 -3.57 7.64
CA LYS A 33 -2.00 -4.88 7.64
C LYS A 33 -0.97 -6.02 7.60
N GLU A 34 0.06 -5.89 6.76
CA GLU A 34 1.11 -6.91 6.65
C GLU A 34 1.95 -7.03 7.93
N LEU A 35 2.27 -5.91 8.58
CA LEU A 35 2.94 -5.92 9.88
C LEU A 35 2.09 -6.64 10.93
N LEU A 36 0.80 -6.31 11.02
CA LEU A 36 -0.14 -6.97 11.94
C LEU A 36 -0.25 -8.47 11.66
N ALA A 37 -0.32 -8.88 10.38
CA ALA A 37 -0.36 -10.30 9.99
C ALA A 37 0.90 -11.07 10.42
N ARG A 38 2.03 -10.37 10.57
CA ARG A 38 3.30 -10.91 11.08
C ARG A 38 3.45 -10.79 12.61
N GLY A 39 2.41 -10.33 13.31
CA GLY A 39 2.43 -10.12 14.76
C GLY A 39 3.24 -8.89 15.20
N ILE A 40 3.55 -7.98 14.27
CA ILE A 40 4.30 -6.76 14.55
C ILE A 40 3.31 -5.61 14.68
N GLU A 41 3.32 -4.95 15.84
CA GLU A 41 2.51 -3.74 16.04
C GLU A 41 3.05 -2.59 15.17
N PRO A 42 2.25 -2.04 14.24
CA PRO A 42 2.69 -0.93 13.42
C PRO A 42 2.82 0.33 14.26
N LYS A 43 4.06 0.84 14.38
CA LYS A 43 4.33 2.11 15.05
C LYS A 43 4.30 3.25 14.04
N GLY A 44 3.41 4.22 14.25
CA GLY A 44 3.25 5.42 13.39
C GLY A 44 2.07 5.36 12.46
#